data_AF-A0A7X6VTA6-F1
#
_entry.id   AF-A0A7X6VTA6-F1
#
_cell.length_a   1.000
_cell.length_b   1.000
_cell.length_c   1.000
_cell.angle_alpha   90.00
_cell.angle_beta   90.00
_cell.angle_gamma   90.00
#
_symmetry.space_group_name_H-M   'P 1'
#
loop_
_entity.id
_entity.type
_entity.pdbx_description
1 polymer ?
#
loop_
_entity_poly.entity_id
_entity_poly.type
_entity_poly.pdbx_seq_one_letter_code
_entity_poly.pdbx_strand_id
1 'polypeptide(L)'
;LDILSKLSESSCRVNRAVTKTVTNCGCMRIEAEKIKIPDNIDSFEELKSYLDNHLRGQLCNNCSEVVIAELGKLLFYTAALCNALDVNLYDVFIKEYKKASTLGVFNMT
;
A
#
# COMPACT_ATOMS: atom_id res chain seq x y z
N LEU A 1 3.19 -4.31 -24.26
CA LEU A 1 1.80 -3.78 -24.24
C LEU A 1 0.87 -4.66 -23.41
N ASP A 2 0.81 -5.97 -23.66
CA ASP A 2 -0.03 -6.90 -22.85
C ASP A 2 0.34 -6.93 -21.34
N ILE A 3 1.64 -6.92 -21.01
CA ILE A 3 2.09 -6.83 -19.60
C ILE A 3 1.55 -5.55 -18.93
N LEU A 4 1.54 -4.42 -19.65
CA LEU A 4 1.06 -3.15 -19.10
C LEU A 4 -0.46 -3.17 -18.88
N SER A 5 -1.23 -3.70 -19.82
CA SER A 5 -2.68 -3.82 -19.65
C SER A 5 -3.03 -4.75 -18.49
N LYS A 6 -2.30 -5.87 -18.33
CA LYS A 6 -2.48 -6.78 -17.19
C LYS A 6 -2.04 -6.19 -15.86
N LEU A 7 -0.99 -5.37 -15.85
CA LEU A 7 -0.58 -4.64 -14.66
C LEU A 7 -1.68 -3.66 -14.21
N SER A 8 -2.27 -2.88 -15.14
CA SER A 8 -3.42 -2.02 -14.82
C SER A 8 -4.63 -2.82 -14.35
N GLU A 9 -4.96 -3.94 -15.01
CA GLU A 9 -6.08 -4.81 -14.61
C GLU A 9 -5.89 -5.32 -13.17
N SER A 10 -4.69 -5.82 -12.84
CA SER A 10 -4.39 -6.35 -11.51
C SER A 10 -4.44 -5.26 -10.42
N SER A 11 -3.97 -4.05 -10.71
CA SER A 11 -4.11 -2.90 -9.79
C SER A 11 -5.58 -2.60 -9.47
N CYS A 12 -6.46 -2.59 -10.48
CA CYS A 12 -7.90 -2.43 -10.30
C CYS A 12 -8.51 -3.55 -9.43
N ARG A 13 -8.05 -4.79 -9.60
CA ARG A 13 -8.53 -5.93 -8.81
C ARG A 13 -8.13 -5.84 -7.34
N VAL A 14 -6.90 -5.40 -7.05
CA VAL A 14 -6.43 -5.12 -5.67
C VAL A 14 -7.33 -4.06 -5.03
N ASN A 15 -7.54 -2.93 -5.71
CA ASN A 15 -8.40 -1.86 -5.21
C ASN A 15 -9.81 -2.39 -4.87
N ARG A 16 -10.40 -3.16 -5.78
CA ARG A 16 -11.73 -3.77 -5.56
C ARG A 16 -11.73 -4.75 -4.38
N ALA A 17 -10.69 -5.58 -4.24
CA ALA A 17 -10.57 -6.51 -3.13
C ALA A 17 -10.57 -5.77 -1.79
N VAL A 18 -9.73 -4.72 -1.69
CA VAL A 18 -9.65 -3.86 -0.50
C VAL A 18 -10.98 -3.14 -0.23
N THR A 19 -11.61 -2.52 -1.23
CA THR A 19 -12.93 -1.87 -1.06
C THR A 19 -13.97 -2.83 -0.50
N LYS A 20 -14.01 -4.07 -0.99
CA LYS A 20 -14.96 -5.10 -0.53
C LYS A 20 -14.76 -5.52 0.92
N THR A 21 -13.57 -5.36 1.48
CA THR A 21 -13.33 -5.60 2.92
C THR A 21 -14.17 -4.67 3.78
N VAL A 22 -14.48 -3.47 3.27
CA VAL A 22 -15.31 -2.44 3.93
C VAL A 22 -16.77 -2.55 3.49
N THR A 23 -17.04 -2.55 2.18
CA THR A 23 -18.41 -2.40 1.66
C THR A 23 -19.24 -3.67 1.68
N ASN A 24 -18.60 -4.84 1.65
CA ASN A 24 -19.28 -6.13 1.53
C ASN A 24 -19.06 -7.01 2.76
N CYS A 25 -17.81 -7.16 3.21
CA CYS A 25 -17.49 -7.99 4.36
C CYS A 25 -17.67 -7.24 5.69
N GLY A 26 -17.29 -5.96 5.75
CA GLY A 26 -17.30 -5.16 6.98
C GLY A 26 -16.23 -5.52 8.02
N CYS A 27 -15.20 -6.32 7.65
CA CYS A 27 -14.09 -6.64 8.55
C CYS A 27 -13.15 -5.45 8.77
N MET A 28 -13.14 -4.52 7.82
CA MET A 28 -12.49 -3.22 7.91
C MET A 28 -13.53 -2.10 7.89
N ARG A 29 -13.20 -0.96 8.48
CA ARG A 29 -13.99 0.28 8.44
C ARG A 29 -13.09 1.46 8.08
N ILE A 30 -13.66 2.45 7.40
CA ILE A 30 -13.00 3.71 7.09
C ILE A 30 -13.54 4.77 8.06
N GLU A 31 -12.66 5.32 8.89
CA GLU A 31 -12.94 6.42 9.81
C GLU A 31 -12.06 7.61 9.40
N ALA A 32 -12.58 8.44 8.51
CA ALA A 32 -11.86 9.58 7.94
C ALA A 32 -12.25 10.88 8.68
N GLU A 33 -11.27 11.49 9.33
CA GLU A 33 -11.40 12.80 9.96
C GLU A 33 -10.14 13.64 9.75
N LYS A 34 -10.27 14.96 9.90
CA LYS A 34 -9.10 15.85 9.85
C LYS A 34 -8.21 15.52 11.06
N ILE A 35 -6.97 15.07 10.79
CA ILE A 35 -5.96 14.83 11.82
C ILE A 35 -5.73 16.12 12.62
N LYS A 36 -5.90 16.04 13.94
CA LYS A 36 -5.69 17.16 14.86
C LYS A 36 -4.24 17.16 15.32
N ILE A 37 -3.44 17.97 14.65
CA ILE A 37 -2.03 18.19 14.97
C ILE A 37 -1.98 19.38 15.95
N PRO A 38 -1.43 19.22 17.17
CA PRO A 38 -1.26 20.34 18.10
C PRO A 38 -0.34 21.42 17.52
N ASP A 39 -0.55 22.68 17.92
CA ASP A 39 0.30 23.80 17.50
C ASP A 39 1.72 23.73 18.11
N ASN A 40 1.89 22.93 19.17
CA ASN A 40 3.12 22.83 19.96
C ASN A 40 3.72 21.42 19.85
N ILE A 41 4.23 21.05 18.68
CA ILE A 41 4.96 19.79 18.50
C ILE A 41 6.45 20.04 18.67
N ASP A 42 7.07 19.35 19.62
CA ASP A 42 8.46 19.57 20.00
C ASP A 42 9.44 18.74 19.15
N SER A 43 8.96 17.68 18.49
CA SER A 43 9.77 16.83 17.64
C SER A 43 9.01 16.15 16.51
N PHE A 44 9.72 15.72 15.46
CA PHE A 44 9.12 14.95 14.38
C PHE A 44 8.59 13.58 14.85
N GLU A 45 9.28 12.93 15.78
CA GLU A 45 8.83 11.64 16.31
C GLU A 45 7.47 11.75 16.99
N GLU A 46 7.21 12.89 17.65
CA GLU A 46 5.92 13.21 18.21
C GLU A 46 4.86 13.42 17.12
N LEU A 47 5.18 14.09 16.00
CA LEU A 47 4.28 14.22 14.86
C LEU A 47 3.81 12.87 14.30
N LYS A 48 4.69 11.86 14.22
CA LYS A 48 4.34 10.51 13.76
C LYS A 48 3.25 9.87 14.62
N SER A 49 3.21 10.18 15.91
CA SER A 49 2.20 9.63 16.83
C SER A 49 0.78 10.13 16.55
N TYR A 50 0.65 11.25 15.83
CA TYR A 50 -0.64 11.80 15.42
C TYR A 50 -1.07 11.37 14.01
N LEU A 51 -0.21 10.68 13.25
CA LEU A 51 -0.60 10.18 11.92
C LEU A 51 -1.61 9.05 12.05
N ASP A 52 -2.61 9.08 11.18
CA ASP A 52 -3.69 8.09 11.14
C ASP A 52 -3.87 7.60 9.71
N ASN A 53 -3.95 6.28 9.52
CA ASN A 53 -4.21 5.67 8.23
C ASN A 53 -5.71 5.58 7.89
N HIS A 54 -6.57 6.07 8.79
CA HIS A 54 -8.03 6.12 8.67
C HIS A 54 -8.71 4.76 8.48
N LEU A 55 -7.99 3.67 8.71
CA LEU A 55 -8.51 2.31 8.64
C LEU A 55 -8.64 1.74 10.05
N ARG A 56 -9.76 1.05 10.29
CA ARG A 56 -10.05 0.36 11.55
C ARG A 56 -10.46 -1.07 11.28
N GLY A 57 -10.18 -1.95 12.24
CA GLY A 57 -10.45 -3.38 12.13
C GLY A 57 -9.25 -4.17 11.60
N GLN A 58 -9.49 -5.43 11.28
CA GLN A 58 -8.48 -6.36 10.78
C GLN A 58 -9.09 -7.24 9.69
N LEU A 59 -8.29 -7.59 8.69
CA LEU A 59 -8.72 -8.51 7.65
C LEU A 59 -9.08 -9.87 8.27
N CYS A 60 -10.30 -10.34 8.02
CA CYS A 60 -10.66 -11.73 8.32
C CYS A 60 -9.97 -12.68 7.33
N ASN A 61 -9.89 -13.98 7.68
CA ASN A 61 -9.19 -14.99 6.87
C ASN A 61 -9.61 -14.96 5.39
N ASN A 62 -10.90 -14.89 5.11
CA ASN A 62 -11.42 -14.87 3.74
C ASN A 62 -11.00 -13.60 2.97
N CYS A 63 -11.07 -12.43 3.60
CA CYS A 63 -10.64 -11.19 2.93
C CYS A 63 -9.11 -11.15 2.75
N SER A 64 -8.37 -11.65 3.73
CA SER A 64 -6.91 -11.76 3.68
C SER A 64 -6.47 -12.61 2.49
N GLU A 65 -7.06 -13.79 2.31
CA GLU A 65 -6.77 -14.68 1.18
C GLU A 65 -7.00 -13.99 -0.17
N VAL A 66 -8.15 -13.33 -0.33
CA VAL A 66 -8.48 -12.62 -1.58
C VAL A 66 -7.53 -11.45 -1.84
N VAL A 67 -7.22 -10.63 -0.83
CA VAL A 67 -6.31 -9.49 -0.98
C VAL A 67 -4.90 -9.96 -1.32
N ILE A 68 -4.39 -10.99 -0.64
CA ILE A 68 -3.07 -11.58 -0.92
C ILE A 68 -3.02 -12.15 -2.34
N ALA A 69 -4.07 -12.84 -2.79
CA ALA A 69 -4.12 -13.40 -4.13
C ALA A 69 -4.08 -12.33 -5.22
N GLU A 70 -4.81 -11.21 -5.06
CA GLU A 70 -4.79 -10.11 -6.02
C GLU A 70 -3.47 -9.31 -5.98
N LEU A 71 -2.89 -9.10 -4.79
CA LEU A 71 -1.55 -8.51 -4.65
C LEU A 71 -0.49 -9.38 -5.32
N GLY A 72 -0.59 -10.71 -5.20
CA GLY A 72 0.32 -11.65 -5.86
C GLY A 72 0.30 -11.50 -7.38
N LYS A 73 -0.87 -11.32 -8.00
CA LYS A 73 -0.99 -11.05 -9.44
C LYS A 73 -0.37 -9.70 -9.83
N LEU A 74 -0.58 -8.67 -9.03
CA LEU A 74 0.05 -7.35 -9.25
C LEU A 74 1.58 -7.45 -9.21
N LEU A 75 2.13 -8.16 -8.23
CA LEU A 75 3.57 -8.39 -8.11
C LEU A 75 4.11 -9.25 -9.26
N PHE A 76 3.36 -10.27 -9.69
CA PHE A 76 3.71 -11.09 -10.84
C PHE A 76 3.85 -10.24 -12.12
N TYR A 77 2.87 -9.38 -12.42
CA TYR A 77 2.95 -8.53 -13.61
C TYR A 77 4.01 -7.43 -13.48
N THR A 78 4.28 -6.95 -12.26
CA THR A 78 5.43 -6.06 -12.00
C THR A 78 6.74 -6.75 -12.33
N ALA A 79 6.94 -7.99 -11.86
CA ALA A 79 8.13 -8.78 -12.16
C ALA A 79 8.25 -9.09 -13.66
N ALA A 80 7.14 -9.41 -14.33
CA ALA A 80 7.12 -9.61 -15.77
C ALA A 80 7.54 -8.35 -16.53
N LEU A 81 7.12 -7.17 -16.08
CA LEU A 81 7.55 -5.89 -16.64
C LEU A 81 9.04 -5.65 -16.45
N CYS A 82 9.56 -5.89 -15.24
CA CYS A 82 11.00 -5.82 -14.95
C CYS A 82 11.81 -6.71 -15.88
N ASN A 83 11.41 -7.97 -16.05
CA ASN A 83 12.08 -8.92 -16.95
C ASN A 83 12.03 -8.45 -18.41
N ALA A 84 10.89 -7.92 -18.88
CA ALA A 84 10.75 -7.41 -20.25
C ALA A 84 11.63 -6.19 -20.54
N LEU A 85 12.05 -5.45 -19.50
CA LEU A 85 12.91 -4.28 -19.58
C LEU A 85 14.36 -4.57 -19.21
N ASP A 86 14.72 -5.83 -18.94
CA ASP A 86 16.03 -6.24 -18.40
C ASP A 86 16.41 -5.48 -17.11
N VAL A 87 15.42 -5.24 -16.25
CA VAL A 87 15.58 -4.59 -14.95
C VAL A 87 15.48 -5.63 -13.84
N ASN A 88 16.44 -5.63 -12.92
CA ASN A 88 16.36 -6.46 -11.73
C ASN A 88 15.36 -5.87 -10.71
N LEU A 89 14.28 -6.61 -10.42
CA LEU A 89 13.25 -6.18 -9.47
C LEU A 89 13.78 -5.95 -8.05
N TYR A 90 14.75 -6.74 -7.60
CA TYR A 90 15.36 -6.57 -6.28
C TYR A 90 16.16 -5.26 -6.18
N ASP A 91 16.87 -4.88 -7.25
CA ASP A 91 17.58 -3.60 -7.29
C ASP A 91 16.61 -2.41 -7.21
N VAL A 92 15.43 -2.52 -7.85
CA VAL A 92 14.35 -1.53 -7.70
C VAL A 92 13.94 -1.41 -6.24
N PHE A 93 13.69 -2.52 -5.55
CA PHE A 93 13.34 -2.51 -4.13
C PHE A 93 14.42 -1.88 -3.26
N ILE A 94 15.69 -2.26 -3.44
CA ILE A 94 16.80 -1.70 -2.65
C ILE A 94 16.95 -0.21 -2.90
N LYS A 95 16.78 0.26 -4.15
CA LYS A 95 16.87 1.67 -4.49
C LYS A 95 15.75 2.48 -3.84
N GLU A 96 14.51 2.00 -3.88
CA GLU A 96 13.38 2.68 -3.24
C GLU A 96 13.45 2.59 -1.71
N TYR A 97 13.86 1.45 -1.15
CA TYR A 97 14.09 1.31 0.29
C TYR A 97 15.16 2.28 0.79
N LYS A 98 16.28 2.43 0.07
CA LYS A 98 17.32 3.41 0.40
C LYS A 98 16.78 4.84 0.34
N LYS A 99 16.01 5.20 -0.68
CA LYS A 99 15.37 6.54 -0.74
C LYS A 99 14.44 6.77 0.44
N ALA A 100 13.56 5.83 0.75
CA ALA A 100 12.64 5.92 1.88
C ALA A 100 13.37 6.02 3.23
N SER A 101 14.41 5.21 3.44
CA SER A 101 15.22 5.24 4.67
C SER A 101 16.13 6.47 4.77
N THR A 102 16.62 7.01 3.65
CA THR A 102 17.41 8.26 3.64
C THR A 102 16.54 9.48 3.94
N LEU A 103 15.27 9.46 3.51
CA LEU A 103 14.27 10.44 3.93
C LEU A 103 13.89 10.27 5.41
N GLY A 104 14.19 9.11 6.02
CA GLY A 104 14.02 8.85 7.44
C GLY A 104 12.63 9.24 7.94
N VAL A 105 12.58 10.30 8.74
CA VAL A 105 11.35 10.85 9.32
C VAL A 105 10.38 11.40 8.27
N PHE A 106 10.83 11.90 7.12
CA PHE A 106 9.99 12.56 6.10
C PHE A 106 9.11 11.62 5.24
N ASN A 107 9.17 10.30 5.42
CA ASN A 107 8.31 9.38 4.70
C ASN A 107 6.91 9.34 5.37
N MET A 108 6.01 10.22 4.95
CA MET A 108 4.64 10.37 5.46
C MET A 108 3.63 9.53 4.66
N THR A 109 3.80 8.21 4.65
CA THR A 109 2.76 7.26 4.24
C THR A 109 2.98 5.96 4.97
#